data_AF-A0A8T4RWS0-F1
#
_entry.id   AF-A0A8T4RWS0-F1
#
_cell.length_a   1.000
_cell.length_b   1.000
_cell.length_c   1.000
_cell.angle_alpha   90.00
_cell.angle_beta   90.00
_cell.angle_gamma   90.00
#
_symmetry.space_group_name_H-M   'P 1'
#
loop_
_entity.id
_entity.type
_entity.pdbx_description
1 polymer ?
#
loop_
_entity_poly.entity_id
_entity_poly.type
_entity_poly.pdbx_seq_one_letter_code
_entity_poly.pdbx_strand_id
1 'polypeptide(L)'
;MALFTFKKKKAPYDHPPAPGGPPIQQVMMLRQQGAQDSEIIQDLQNQGYNSQQIYDALNQAAISGPQSQVPEFDPNMMEQDYGNAPGFDMGQQQMQDMPPPDFSRQQMPPPMQMQQQDRSDRIEELAEAIIDEKWKEITQDISKVIEWKEKTESRITKMEQQLLDLKQSIDSLNRSIVQKIGQYDQNLTDVGTEIKAMEKVFQNVLPSLTENVNRLERMSKGASSVKK
;
A
#
# COMPACT_ATOMS: atom_id res chain seq x y z
N MET A 1 -17.37 25.86 -34.59
CA MET A 1 -16.25 24.91 -34.80
C MET A 1 -15.33 24.98 -33.60
N ALA A 2 -14.87 23.81 -33.12
CA ALA A 2 -13.61 23.60 -32.38
C ALA A 2 -13.45 24.32 -31.01
N LEU A 3 -13.04 23.71 -29.88
CA LEU A 3 -12.43 22.42 -29.58
C LEU A 3 -12.68 22.10 -28.09
N PHE A 4 -13.15 20.89 -27.79
CA PHE A 4 -13.08 20.30 -26.46
C PHE A 4 -11.65 19.82 -26.21
N THR A 5 -10.94 20.41 -25.24
CA THR A 5 -9.65 19.89 -24.78
C THR A 5 -9.85 19.02 -23.54
N PHE A 6 -9.75 17.71 -23.75
CA PHE A 6 -9.66 16.68 -22.72
C PHE A 6 -8.43 16.89 -21.82
N LYS A 7 -8.65 17.00 -20.51
CA LYS A 7 -7.59 17.04 -19.50
C LYS A 7 -7.09 15.61 -19.26
N LYS A 8 -5.86 15.32 -19.72
CA LYS A 8 -5.19 14.01 -19.63
C LYS A 8 -5.08 13.49 -18.19
N LYS A 9 -5.38 12.20 -18.06
CA LYS A 9 -5.05 11.26 -16.97
C LYS A 9 -3.58 11.45 -16.55
N LYS A 10 -3.32 11.60 -15.25
CA LYS A 10 -1.96 11.67 -14.69
C LYS A 10 -1.27 10.31 -14.89
N ALA A 11 -0.08 10.33 -15.47
CA ALA A 11 0.78 9.18 -15.68
C ALA A 11 1.37 8.66 -14.33
N PRO A 12 1.67 7.36 -14.22
CA PRO A 12 2.35 6.80 -13.06
C PRO A 12 3.81 7.28 -13.01
N TYR A 13 4.23 7.61 -11.80
CA TYR A 13 5.55 8.02 -11.32
C TYR A 13 6.75 7.78 -12.27
N ASP A 14 7.27 8.88 -12.82
CA ASP A 14 8.63 8.97 -13.38
C ASP A 14 9.66 8.68 -12.29
N HIS A 15 10.19 7.45 -12.25
CA HIS A 15 11.47 7.17 -11.62
C HIS A 15 12.54 7.19 -12.72
N PRO A 16 13.73 7.76 -12.46
CA PRO A 16 14.80 7.81 -13.45
C PRO A 16 15.18 6.40 -13.92
N PRO A 17 15.56 6.22 -15.20
CA PRO A 17 15.94 4.91 -15.71
C PRO A 17 17.18 4.40 -14.96
N ALA A 18 17.04 3.25 -14.31
CA ALA A 18 18.16 2.55 -13.68
C ALA A 18 19.28 2.28 -14.71
N PRO A 19 20.57 2.34 -14.31
CA PRO A 19 21.68 2.03 -15.20
C PRO A 19 21.54 0.62 -15.79
N GLY A 20 21.73 0.50 -17.10
CA GLY A 20 21.27 -0.61 -17.95
C GLY A 20 21.97 -1.97 -17.77
N GLY A 21 21.91 -2.56 -16.58
CA GLY A 21 22.31 -3.94 -16.33
C GLY A 21 21.72 -4.48 -15.01
N PRO A 22 21.62 -5.82 -14.85
CA PRO A 22 21.21 -6.41 -13.57
C PRO A 22 22.20 -6.01 -12.46
N PRO A 23 21.74 -5.66 -11.24
CA PRO A 23 22.57 -5.14 -10.15
C PRO A 23 23.39 -6.22 -9.44
N ILE A 24 24.05 -7.10 -10.20
CA ILE A 24 24.81 -8.28 -9.71
C ILE A 24 25.86 -7.87 -8.68
N GLN A 25 26.61 -6.80 -8.96
CA GLN A 25 27.71 -6.37 -8.10
C GLN A 25 27.21 -5.82 -6.75
N GLN A 26 26.01 -5.25 -6.73
CA GLN A 26 25.39 -4.72 -5.52
C GLN A 26 24.80 -5.84 -4.67
N VAL A 27 24.17 -6.83 -5.31
CA VAL A 27 23.77 -8.09 -4.65
C VAL A 27 24.96 -8.77 -3.99
N MET A 28 26.08 -8.91 -4.71
CA MET A 28 27.30 -9.52 -4.15
C MET A 28 27.84 -8.76 -2.94
N MET A 29 27.83 -7.42 -2.99
CA MET A 29 28.29 -6.58 -1.89
C MET A 29 27.41 -6.73 -0.65
N LEU A 30 26.09 -6.65 -0.81
CA LEU A 30 25.13 -6.81 0.29
C LEU A 30 25.21 -8.21 0.89
N ARG A 31 25.39 -9.23 0.05
CA ARG A 31 25.57 -10.61 0.50
C ARG A 31 26.86 -10.81 1.27
N GLN A 32 27.96 -10.17 0.86
CA GLN A 32 29.22 -10.16 1.62
C GLN A 32 29.07 -9.46 2.98
N GLN A 33 28.14 -8.52 3.10
CA GLN A 33 27.78 -7.89 4.38
C GLN A 33 26.85 -8.75 5.24
N GLY A 34 26.45 -9.94 4.77
CA GLY A 34 25.58 -10.86 5.49
C GLY A 34 24.08 -10.55 5.37
N ALA A 35 23.68 -9.66 4.47
CA ALA A 35 22.27 -9.37 4.20
C ALA A 35 21.56 -10.60 3.62
N GLN A 36 20.30 -10.80 4.01
CA GLN A 36 19.47 -11.89 3.51
C GLN A 36 18.85 -11.53 2.15
N ASP A 37 18.56 -12.52 1.31
CA ASP A 37 18.01 -12.31 -0.04
C ASP A 37 16.71 -11.45 -0.02
N SER A 38 15.87 -11.60 1.01
CA SER A 38 14.65 -10.79 1.19
C SER A 38 14.92 -9.32 1.47
N GLU A 39 16.01 -9.00 2.17
CA GLU A 39 16.44 -7.63 2.47
C GLU A 39 17.10 -6.98 1.25
N ILE A 40 17.90 -7.76 0.50
CA ILE A 40 18.49 -7.35 -0.77
C ILE A 40 17.40 -7.00 -1.79
N ILE A 41 16.32 -7.80 -1.86
CA ILE A 41 15.17 -7.51 -2.74
C ILE A 41 14.52 -6.17 -2.39
N GLN A 42 14.31 -5.87 -1.11
CA GLN A 42 13.70 -4.60 -0.69
C GLN A 42 14.59 -3.41 -0.99
N ASP A 43 15.90 -3.51 -0.73
CA ASP A 43 16.85 -2.43 -1.02
C ASP A 43 16.95 -2.13 -2.52
N LEU A 44 16.97 -3.17 -3.36
CA LEU A 44 17.01 -3.01 -4.82
C LEU A 44 15.67 -2.52 -5.40
N GLN A 45 14.54 -2.93 -4.83
CA GLN A 45 13.23 -2.36 -5.21
C GLN A 45 13.14 -0.87 -4.88
N ASN A 46 13.65 -0.45 -3.72
CA ASN A 46 13.71 0.96 -3.33
C ASN A 46 14.63 1.79 -4.26
N GLN A 47 15.62 1.14 -4.86
CA GLN A 47 16.52 1.74 -5.85
C GLN A 47 15.96 1.73 -7.28
N GLY A 48 14.75 1.18 -7.47
CA GLY A 48 14.01 1.22 -8.74
C GLY A 48 14.29 0.07 -9.70
N TYR A 49 14.97 -0.99 -9.26
CA TYR A 49 15.16 -2.19 -10.07
C TYR A 49 13.86 -3.00 -10.15
N ASN A 50 13.59 -3.58 -11.31
CA ASN A 50 12.42 -4.43 -11.48
C ASN A 50 12.67 -5.84 -10.90
N SER A 51 11.60 -6.56 -10.52
CA SER A 51 11.73 -7.88 -9.90
C SER A 51 12.54 -8.86 -10.75
N GLN A 52 12.39 -8.82 -12.07
CA GLN A 52 13.05 -9.75 -12.99
C GLN A 52 14.58 -9.55 -13.00
N GLN A 53 15.05 -8.30 -12.98
CA GLN A 53 16.46 -7.93 -12.88
C GLN A 53 17.04 -8.29 -11.50
N ILE A 54 16.24 -8.17 -10.44
CA ILE A 54 16.65 -8.53 -9.08
C ILE A 54 16.85 -10.05 -8.97
N TYR A 55 15.91 -10.85 -9.48
CA TYR A 55 16.02 -12.31 -9.45
C TYR A 55 17.17 -12.83 -10.33
N ASP A 56 17.36 -12.23 -11.51
CA ASP A 56 18.48 -12.57 -12.38
C ASP A 56 19.84 -12.23 -11.71
N ALA A 57 19.94 -11.06 -11.08
CA ALA A 57 21.12 -10.66 -10.31
C ALA A 57 21.40 -11.56 -9.10
N LEU A 58 20.37 -11.99 -8.37
CA LEU A 58 20.49 -12.90 -7.23
C LEU A 58 20.98 -14.29 -7.65
N ASN A 59 20.42 -14.84 -8.72
CA ASN A 59 20.85 -16.13 -9.26
C ASN A 59 22.28 -16.06 -9.79
N GLN A 60 22.64 -15.02 -10.53
CA GLN A 60 24.00 -14.85 -11.05
C GLN A 60 25.03 -14.61 -9.93
N ALA A 61 24.67 -13.85 -8.88
CA ALA A 61 25.53 -13.63 -7.72
C ALA A 61 25.72 -14.90 -6.89
N ALA A 62 24.72 -15.79 -6.82
CA ALA A 62 24.82 -17.09 -6.16
C ALA A 62 25.79 -18.04 -6.87
N ILE A 63 25.83 -17.99 -8.20
CA ILE A 63 26.71 -18.82 -9.03
C ILE A 63 28.15 -18.29 -9.04
N SER A 64 28.34 -16.98 -8.88
CA SER A 64 29.64 -16.30 -9.03
C SER A 64 30.35 -15.94 -7.72
N GLY A 65 29.79 -16.31 -6.57
CA GLY A 65 30.38 -16.02 -5.24
C GLY A 65 31.52 -16.98 -4.87
N PRO A 66 32.60 -16.50 -4.20
CA PRO A 66 33.65 -17.37 -3.71
C PRO A 66 33.13 -18.21 -2.54
N GLN A 67 32.86 -19.48 -2.84
CA GLN A 67 32.88 -20.63 -1.92
C GLN A 67 32.19 -20.39 -0.57
N SER A 68 30.87 -20.55 -0.52
CA SER A 68 30.14 -20.84 0.73
C SER A 68 28.88 -21.64 0.42
N GLN A 69 28.98 -22.94 0.72
CA GLN A 69 27.90 -23.90 1.00
C GLN A 69 26.57 -23.63 0.31
N VAL A 70 26.44 -24.21 -0.88
CA VAL A 70 25.15 -24.55 -1.48
C VAL A 70 24.40 -25.44 -0.46
N PRO A 71 23.19 -25.07 -0.01
CA PRO A 71 22.22 -26.10 0.36
C PRO A 71 21.98 -26.93 -0.90
N GLU A 72 22.18 -28.23 -0.78
CA GLU A 72 21.96 -29.23 -1.82
C GLU A 72 20.56 -29.05 -2.41
N PHE A 73 20.49 -28.44 -3.60
CA PHE A 73 19.25 -28.29 -4.35
C PHE A 73 19.04 -29.61 -5.09
N ASP A 74 17.96 -30.29 -4.73
CA ASP A 74 17.52 -31.54 -5.34
C ASP A 74 17.31 -31.35 -6.87
N PRO A 75 17.96 -32.15 -7.73
CA PRO A 75 17.88 -31.99 -9.19
C PRO A 75 16.51 -32.29 -9.82
N ASN A 76 15.48 -32.68 -9.06
CA ASN A 76 14.21 -33.17 -9.62
C ASN A 76 13.08 -32.13 -9.76
N MET A 77 13.33 -30.82 -9.64
CA MET A 77 12.28 -29.79 -9.74
C MET A 77 12.33 -28.89 -10.99
N MET A 78 12.79 -29.40 -12.13
CA MET A 78 12.66 -28.67 -13.39
C MET A 78 12.20 -29.57 -14.53
N GLU A 79 11.05 -30.21 -14.34
CA GLU A 79 10.29 -30.79 -15.45
C GLU A 79 8.83 -30.35 -15.35
N GLN A 80 8.55 -29.10 -15.76
CA GLN A 80 7.28 -28.81 -16.41
C GLN A 80 7.32 -27.51 -17.22
N ASP A 81 6.97 -27.70 -18.49
CA ASP A 81 6.35 -26.73 -19.39
C ASP A 81 7.25 -25.65 -19.99
N TYR A 82 7.81 -25.94 -21.17
CA TYR A 82 7.73 -25.03 -22.32
C TYR A 82 7.85 -25.84 -23.60
N GLY A 83 6.73 -25.94 -24.31
CA GLY A 83 6.68 -26.51 -25.66
C GLY A 83 7.34 -25.64 -26.71
N ASN A 84 7.82 -26.35 -27.75
CA ASN A 84 7.83 -25.93 -29.15
C ASN A 84 8.91 -24.94 -29.63
N ALA A 85 10.08 -25.46 -30.07
CA ALA A 85 10.75 -25.03 -31.31
C ALA A 85 11.81 -26.06 -31.76
N PRO A 86 12.05 -26.23 -33.09
CA PRO A 86 12.68 -27.42 -33.65
C PRO A 86 14.17 -27.26 -34.00
N GLY A 87 14.88 -28.39 -33.92
CA GLY A 87 15.94 -28.75 -34.86
C GLY A 87 17.34 -28.20 -34.57
N PHE A 88 18.15 -29.00 -33.88
CA PHE A 88 19.59 -29.04 -34.17
C PHE A 88 20.04 -30.48 -34.33
N ASP A 89 20.45 -30.75 -35.57
CA ASP A 89 21.17 -31.90 -36.08
C ASP A 89 22.54 -31.99 -35.38
N MET A 90 22.82 -33.13 -34.74
CA MET A 90 24.18 -33.45 -34.33
C MET A 90 24.47 -34.91 -34.66
N GLY A 91 25.06 -35.10 -35.85
CA GLY A 91 26.33 -35.80 -35.98
C GLY A 91 26.38 -37.27 -35.56
N GLN A 92 26.15 -38.13 -36.55
CA GLN A 92 26.64 -39.51 -36.58
C GLN A 92 28.12 -39.59 -36.16
N GLN A 93 28.43 -40.48 -35.21
CA GLN A 93 29.71 -41.17 -35.19
C GLN A 93 29.52 -42.68 -35.14
N GLN A 94 30.01 -43.28 -36.22
CA GLN A 94 30.20 -44.71 -36.45
C GLN A 94 31.28 -45.25 -35.51
N MET A 95 30.99 -46.34 -34.80
CA MET A 95 31.94 -47.43 -34.49
C MET A 95 31.11 -48.72 -34.47
N GLN A 96 31.16 -49.53 -35.53
CA GLN A 96 32.17 -50.54 -35.85
C GLN A 96 31.88 -51.88 -35.16
N ASP A 97 31.42 -52.82 -35.99
CA ASP A 97 31.16 -54.22 -35.75
C ASP A 97 32.25 -54.92 -34.92
N MET A 98 31.81 -55.65 -33.89
CA MET A 98 32.59 -56.73 -33.29
C MET A 98 31.65 -57.91 -33.01
N PRO A 99 31.96 -59.12 -33.51
CA PRO A 99 31.12 -60.30 -33.30
C PRO A 99 31.21 -60.79 -31.85
N PRO A 100 30.10 -61.25 -31.23
CA PRO A 100 30.09 -61.74 -29.86
C PRO A 100 30.76 -63.12 -29.75
N PRO A 101 31.59 -63.37 -28.73
CA PRO A 101 32.02 -64.72 -28.37
C PRO A 101 30.86 -65.53 -27.78
N ASP A 102 30.69 -66.74 -28.30
CA ASP A 102 29.84 -67.80 -27.78
C ASP A 102 30.33 -68.23 -26.39
N PHE A 103 29.58 -67.84 -25.35
CA PHE A 103 29.71 -68.42 -24.01
C PHE A 103 28.42 -69.17 -23.67
N SER A 104 28.54 -70.50 -23.77
CA SER A 104 27.92 -71.51 -22.92
C SER A 104 26.82 -71.02 -21.97
N ARG A 105 25.61 -71.49 -22.24
CA ARG A 105 24.43 -71.44 -21.35
C ARG A 105 24.78 -71.87 -19.92
N GLN A 106 25.02 -70.89 -19.05
CA GLN A 106 24.93 -71.07 -17.62
C GLN A 106 23.58 -70.52 -17.18
N GLN A 107 22.77 -71.37 -16.55
CA GLN A 107 21.44 -71.04 -16.05
C GLN A 107 21.55 -69.85 -15.10
N MET A 108 21.09 -68.68 -15.54
CA MET A 108 20.83 -67.56 -14.64
C MET A 108 19.53 -67.85 -13.90
N PRO A 109 19.49 -67.72 -12.55
CA PRO A 109 18.24 -67.64 -11.83
C PRO A 109 17.44 -66.41 -12.32
N PRO A 110 16.09 -66.47 -12.30
CA PRO A 110 15.27 -65.36 -12.76
C PRO A 110 15.59 -64.09 -11.96
N PRO A 111 15.59 -62.91 -12.60
CA PRO A 111 15.76 -61.66 -11.87
C PRO A 111 14.60 -61.53 -10.87
N MET A 112 14.93 -61.32 -9.59
CA MET A 112 13.96 -60.82 -8.62
C MET A 112 13.49 -59.44 -9.08
N GLN A 113 12.41 -59.39 -9.86
CA GLN A 113 11.64 -58.17 -10.10
C GLN A 113 10.73 -57.79 -8.91
N MET A 114 10.83 -58.50 -7.79
CA MET A 114 9.93 -58.39 -6.65
C MET A 114 10.39 -57.40 -5.56
N GLN A 115 11.26 -56.43 -5.90
CA GLN A 115 11.76 -55.42 -4.93
C GLN A 115 11.64 -53.96 -5.38
N GLN A 116 11.17 -53.69 -6.60
CA GLN A 116 10.88 -52.32 -7.05
C GLN A 116 9.44 -51.89 -6.79
N GLN A 117 8.49 -52.83 -6.77
CA GLN A 117 7.07 -52.54 -6.53
C GLN A 117 6.85 -52.03 -5.09
N ASP A 118 7.43 -52.71 -4.10
CA ASP A 118 7.40 -52.32 -2.69
C ASP A 118 7.96 -50.90 -2.39
N ARG A 119 8.87 -50.38 -3.22
CA ARG A 119 9.40 -49.02 -3.04
C ARG A 119 8.51 -47.97 -3.69
N SER A 120 7.91 -48.27 -4.83
CA SER A 120 6.94 -47.39 -5.48
C SER A 120 5.71 -47.22 -4.60
N ASP A 121 5.19 -48.31 -4.06
CA ASP A 121 4.00 -48.31 -3.20
C ASP A 121 4.22 -47.49 -1.91
N ARG A 122 5.43 -47.56 -1.34
CA ARG A 122 5.81 -46.73 -0.16
C ARG A 122 6.00 -45.26 -0.49
N ILE A 123 6.54 -44.95 -1.68
CA ILE A 123 6.69 -43.57 -2.15
C ILE A 123 5.32 -42.97 -2.46
N GLU A 124 4.39 -43.76 -3.00
CA GLU A 124 3.00 -43.35 -3.24
C GLU A 124 2.25 -43.11 -1.92
N GLU A 125 2.37 -44.00 -0.94
CA GLU A 125 1.78 -43.80 0.40
C GLU A 125 2.37 -42.55 1.11
N LEU A 126 3.68 -42.32 1.01
CA LEU A 126 4.33 -41.11 1.53
C LEU A 126 3.88 -39.85 0.78
N ALA A 127 3.72 -39.93 -0.54
CA ALA A 127 3.25 -38.82 -1.36
C ALA A 127 1.78 -38.47 -1.05
N GLU A 128 0.90 -39.46 -0.93
CA GLU A 128 -0.51 -39.25 -0.54
C GLU A 128 -0.62 -38.64 0.85
N ALA A 129 0.14 -39.14 1.83
CA ALA A 129 0.15 -38.59 3.18
C ALA A 129 0.64 -37.12 3.21
N ILE A 130 1.70 -36.81 2.45
CA ILE A 130 2.22 -35.44 2.34
C ILE A 130 1.23 -34.53 1.62
N ILE A 131 0.59 -35.00 0.54
CA ILE A 131 -0.41 -34.24 -0.21
C ILE A 131 -1.61 -33.94 0.69
N ASP A 132 -2.13 -34.92 1.43
CA ASP A 132 -3.27 -34.73 2.33
C ASP A 132 -2.94 -33.76 3.47
N GLU A 133 -1.76 -33.86 4.06
CA GLU A 133 -1.31 -32.93 5.11
C GLU A 133 -1.21 -31.50 4.57
N LYS A 134 -0.57 -31.32 3.40
CA LYS A 134 -0.43 -29.99 2.77
C LYS A 134 -1.77 -29.45 2.27
N TRP A 135 -2.65 -30.30 1.74
CA TRP A 135 -3.99 -29.89 1.31
C TRP A 135 -4.85 -29.43 2.48
N LYS A 136 -4.73 -30.11 3.62
CA LYS A 136 -5.41 -29.72 4.86
C LYS A 136 -4.90 -28.39 5.41
N GLU A 137 -3.58 -28.18 5.43
CA GLU A 137 -2.97 -26.89 5.81
C GLU A 137 -3.48 -25.75 4.91
N ILE A 138 -3.45 -25.94 3.59
CA ILE A 138 -3.95 -24.96 2.61
C ILE A 138 -5.43 -24.66 2.83
N THR A 139 -6.26 -25.69 3.04
CA THR A 139 -7.70 -25.51 3.30
C THR A 139 -7.95 -24.71 4.57
N GLN A 140 -7.13 -24.94 5.61
CA GLN A 140 -7.21 -24.18 6.85
C GLN A 140 -6.82 -22.71 6.64
N ASP A 141 -5.77 -22.43 5.87
CA ASP A 141 -5.35 -21.06 5.59
C ASP A 141 -6.35 -20.31 4.69
N ILE A 142 -6.95 -20.99 3.70
CA ILE A 142 -8.06 -20.43 2.91
C ILE A 142 -9.24 -20.05 3.82
N SER A 143 -9.56 -20.90 4.80
CA SER A 143 -10.63 -20.61 5.77
C SER A 143 -10.33 -19.35 6.58
N LYS A 144 -9.08 -19.17 7.05
CA LYS A 144 -8.65 -17.94 7.73
C LYS A 144 -8.74 -16.71 6.82
N VAL A 145 -8.40 -16.86 5.53
CA VAL A 145 -8.50 -15.76 4.55
C VAL A 145 -9.96 -15.38 4.32
N ILE A 146 -10.88 -16.33 4.25
CA ILE A 146 -12.32 -16.07 4.13
C ILE A 146 -12.83 -15.33 5.36
N GLU A 147 -12.52 -15.80 6.57
CA GLU A 147 -12.90 -15.11 7.82
C GLU A 147 -12.34 -13.68 7.88
N TRP A 148 -11.08 -13.51 7.48
CA TRP A 148 -10.46 -12.19 7.40
C TRP A 148 -11.14 -11.29 6.36
N LYS A 149 -11.49 -11.84 5.19
CA LYS A 149 -12.24 -11.12 4.15
C LYS A 149 -13.58 -10.65 4.70
N GLU A 150 -14.37 -11.54 5.30
CA GLU A 150 -15.68 -11.21 5.86
C GLU A 150 -15.57 -10.14 6.97
N LYS A 151 -14.60 -10.27 7.87
CA LYS A 151 -14.35 -9.29 8.92
C LYS A 151 -13.94 -7.93 8.34
N THR A 152 -13.13 -7.93 7.28
CA THR A 152 -12.68 -6.71 6.61
C THR A 152 -13.83 -6.04 5.85
N GLU A 153 -14.64 -6.82 5.15
CA GLU A 153 -15.83 -6.35 4.44
C GLU A 153 -16.82 -5.70 5.42
N SER A 154 -17.09 -6.35 6.57
CA SER A 154 -17.90 -5.77 7.64
C SER A 154 -17.33 -4.46 8.19
N ARG A 155 -16.00 -4.37 8.37
CA ARG A 155 -15.34 -3.14 8.84
C ARG A 155 -15.43 -2.02 7.80
N ILE A 156 -15.27 -2.34 6.52
CA ILE A 156 -15.41 -1.37 5.42
C ILE A 156 -16.82 -0.81 5.39
N THR A 157 -17.85 -1.66 5.43
CA THR A 157 -19.26 -1.20 5.46
C THR A 157 -19.54 -0.32 6.67
N LYS A 158 -19.00 -0.65 7.85
CA LYS A 158 -19.12 0.20 9.04
C LYS A 158 -18.42 1.55 8.86
N MET A 159 -17.23 1.57 8.27
CA MET A 159 -16.51 2.81 7.98
C MET A 159 -17.25 3.68 6.95
N GLU A 160 -17.83 3.08 5.91
CA GLU A 160 -18.67 3.77 4.93
C GLU A 160 -19.87 4.44 5.59
N GLN A 161 -20.57 3.72 6.50
CA GLN A 161 -21.68 4.30 7.25
C GLN A 161 -21.22 5.45 8.14
N GLN A 162 -20.12 5.28 8.88
CA GLN A 162 -19.56 6.35 9.72
C GLN A 162 -19.14 7.59 8.92
N LEU A 163 -18.62 7.41 7.69
CA LEU A 163 -18.29 8.52 6.79
C LEU A 163 -19.55 9.25 6.29
N LEU A 164 -20.63 8.51 6.00
CA LEU A 164 -21.91 9.11 5.64
C LEU A 164 -22.49 9.91 6.80
N ASP A 165 -22.46 9.37 8.01
CA ASP A 165 -22.95 10.03 9.22
C ASP A 165 -22.10 11.27 9.56
N LEU A 166 -20.77 11.18 9.39
CA LEU A 166 -19.86 12.31 9.56
C LEU A 166 -20.16 13.42 8.54
N LYS A 167 -20.39 13.05 7.28
CA LYS A 167 -20.76 14.00 6.23
C LYS A 167 -22.06 14.74 6.59
N GLN A 168 -23.09 14.01 7.02
CA GLN A 168 -24.36 14.60 7.45
C GLN A 168 -24.18 15.51 8.67
N SER A 169 -23.34 15.12 9.62
CA SER A 169 -23.00 15.92 10.81
C SER A 169 -22.32 17.23 10.42
N ILE A 170 -21.34 17.19 9.51
CA ILE A 170 -20.67 18.39 8.98
C ILE A 170 -21.66 19.29 8.24
N ASP A 171 -22.53 18.72 7.41
CA ASP A 171 -23.56 19.50 6.69
C ASP A 171 -24.52 20.19 7.67
N SER A 172 -24.91 19.50 8.75
CA SER A 172 -25.76 20.06 9.82
C SER A 172 -25.05 21.18 10.60
N LEU A 173 -23.76 20.99 10.90
CA LEU A 173 -22.93 21.95 11.61
C LEU A 173 -22.74 23.21 10.76
N ASN A 174 -22.44 23.06 9.48
CA ASN A 174 -22.31 24.17 8.54
C ASN A 174 -23.60 25.00 8.47
N ARG A 175 -24.76 24.33 8.38
CA ARG A 175 -26.07 25.03 8.41
C ARG A 175 -26.28 25.79 9.72
N SER A 176 -26.00 25.15 10.86
CA SER A 176 -26.12 25.77 12.19
C SER A 176 -25.19 26.97 12.35
N ILE A 177 -23.95 26.87 11.88
CA ILE A 177 -22.98 27.98 11.90
C ILE A 177 -23.47 29.13 11.02
N VAL A 178 -23.92 28.87 9.80
CA VAL A 178 -24.45 29.91 8.89
C VAL A 178 -25.68 30.59 9.51
N GLN A 179 -26.59 29.82 10.11
CA GLN A 179 -27.74 30.37 10.83
C GLN A 179 -27.34 31.24 12.01
N LYS A 180 -26.38 30.79 12.83
CA LYS A 180 -25.85 31.59 13.94
C LYS A 180 -25.21 32.87 13.44
N ILE A 181 -24.37 32.81 12.41
CA ILE A 181 -23.75 34.01 11.81
C ILE A 181 -24.82 34.99 11.32
N GLY A 182 -25.87 34.51 10.65
CA GLY A 182 -27.00 35.35 10.24
C GLY A 182 -27.73 36.00 11.43
N GLN A 183 -27.94 35.25 12.52
CA GLN A 183 -28.51 35.82 13.75
C GLN A 183 -27.60 36.87 14.39
N TYR A 184 -26.28 36.64 14.40
CA TYR A 184 -25.30 37.61 14.90
C TYR A 184 -25.29 38.89 14.05
N ASP A 185 -25.36 38.77 12.73
CA ASP A 185 -25.42 39.92 11.81
C ASP A 185 -26.69 40.76 12.02
N GLN A 186 -27.84 40.08 12.18
CA GLN A 186 -29.10 40.76 12.51
C GLN A 186 -29.01 41.47 13.86
N ASN A 187 -28.55 40.78 14.91
CA ASN A 187 -28.40 41.37 16.25
C ASN A 187 -27.43 42.56 16.23
N LEU A 188 -26.34 42.48 15.47
CA LEU A 188 -25.37 43.57 15.34
C LEU A 188 -25.96 44.76 14.57
N THR A 189 -26.80 44.50 13.58
CA THR A 189 -27.58 45.52 12.87
C THR A 189 -28.55 46.22 13.82
N ASP A 190 -29.30 45.45 14.62
CA ASP A 190 -30.26 45.97 15.59
C ASP A 190 -29.55 46.83 16.65
N VAL A 191 -28.46 46.33 17.23
CA VAL A 191 -27.60 47.10 18.14
C VAL A 191 -27.07 48.37 17.46
N GLY A 192 -26.69 48.31 16.18
CA GLY A 192 -26.30 49.49 15.41
C GLY A 192 -27.42 50.53 15.29
N THR A 193 -28.67 50.10 15.15
CA THR A 193 -29.83 51.01 15.15
C THR A 193 -30.10 51.62 16.52
N GLU A 194 -29.99 50.83 17.59
CA GLU A 194 -30.15 51.31 18.96
C GLU A 194 -29.04 52.30 19.34
N ILE A 195 -27.79 52.01 18.97
CA ILE A 195 -26.66 52.93 19.18
C ILE A 195 -26.90 54.26 18.45
N LYS A 196 -27.41 54.24 17.21
CA LYS A 196 -27.77 55.48 16.49
C LYS A 196 -28.91 56.23 17.15
N ALA A 197 -29.91 55.52 17.69
CA ALA A 197 -31.00 56.15 18.44
C ALA A 197 -30.46 56.81 19.71
N MET A 198 -29.59 56.10 20.44
CA MET A 198 -28.91 56.60 21.63
C MET A 198 -28.02 57.80 21.29
N GLU A 199 -27.31 57.78 20.17
CA GLU A 199 -26.53 58.91 19.65
C GLU A 199 -27.41 60.16 19.46
N LYS A 200 -28.58 60.01 18.83
CA LYS A 200 -29.55 61.11 18.67
C LYS A 200 -30.07 61.63 20.02
N VAL A 201 -30.34 60.73 20.97
CA VAL A 201 -30.75 61.12 22.33
C VAL A 201 -29.63 61.92 23.00
N PHE A 202 -28.37 61.46 22.91
CA PHE A 202 -27.22 62.21 23.42
C PHE A 202 -27.07 63.58 22.75
N GLN A 203 -27.22 63.66 21.42
CA GLN A 203 -27.18 64.93 20.69
C GLN A 203 -28.26 65.92 21.17
N ASN A 204 -29.44 65.43 21.57
CA ASN A 204 -30.52 66.26 22.12
C ASN A 204 -30.31 66.62 23.59
N VAL A 205 -29.74 65.72 24.38
CA VAL A 205 -29.57 65.89 25.84
C VAL A 205 -28.36 66.73 26.19
N LEU A 206 -27.26 66.62 25.43
CA LEU A 206 -26.03 67.39 25.69
C LEU A 206 -26.28 68.92 25.73
N PRO A 207 -26.97 69.54 24.75
CA PRO A 207 -27.28 70.97 24.80
C PRO A 207 -28.15 71.36 26.00
N SER A 208 -29.16 70.53 26.33
CA SER A 208 -30.05 70.75 27.48
C SER A 208 -29.28 70.71 28.81
N LEU A 209 -28.39 69.72 28.98
CA LEU A 209 -27.50 69.66 30.15
C LEU A 209 -26.59 70.88 30.23
N THR A 210 -25.95 71.28 29.12
CA THR A 210 -25.11 72.48 29.07
C THR A 210 -25.90 73.74 29.42
N GLU A 211 -27.11 73.92 28.89
CA GLU A 211 -27.97 75.06 29.20
C GLU A 211 -28.40 75.07 30.67
N ASN A 212 -28.80 73.91 31.21
CA ASN A 212 -29.20 73.78 32.61
C ASN A 212 -28.04 74.06 33.58
N VAL A 213 -26.83 73.56 33.29
CA VAL A 213 -25.63 73.86 34.09
C VAL A 213 -25.30 75.35 34.03
N ASN A 214 -25.36 75.98 32.84
CA ASN A 214 -25.15 77.42 32.69
C ASN A 214 -26.20 78.25 33.44
N ARG A 215 -27.47 77.83 33.43
CA ARG A 215 -28.53 78.47 34.24
C ARG A 215 -28.28 78.32 35.74
N LEU A 216 -27.87 77.13 36.20
CA LEU A 216 -27.55 76.87 37.60
C LEU A 216 -26.36 77.72 38.08
N GLU A 217 -25.32 77.86 37.25
CA GLU A 217 -24.18 78.74 37.52
C GLU A 217 -24.64 80.21 37.66
N ARG A 218 -25.51 80.69 36.77
CA ARG A 218 -26.07 82.05 36.85
C ARG A 218 -26.93 82.25 38.10
N MET A 219 -27.79 81.29 38.45
CA MET A 219 -28.59 81.34 39.68
C MET A 219 -27.70 81.36 40.93
N SER A 220 -26.63 80.56 40.94
CA SER A 220 -25.66 80.54 42.05
C SER A 220 -24.89 81.87 42.18
N LYS A 221 -24.44 82.45 41.05
CA LYS A 221 -23.82 83.79 41.03
C LYS A 221 -24.78 84.90 41.46
N GLY A 222 -26.05 84.84 41.05
CA GLY A 222 -27.09 85.77 41.49
C GLY A 222 -27.37 85.66 42.99
N ALA A 223 -27.50 84.44 43.52
CA ALA A 223 -27.73 84.20 44.94
C ALA A 223 -26.56 84.63 45.84
N SER A 224 -25.33 84.56 45.33
CA SER A 224 -24.12 84.99 46.04
C SER A 224 -23.88 86.52 45.99
N SER A 225 -24.46 87.24 45.03
CA SER A 225 -24.36 88.70 44.91
C SER A 225 -25.41 89.47 45.71
N VAL A 226 -26.57 88.87 46.00
CA VAL A 226 -27.64 89.46 46.84
C VAL A 226 -27.31 89.44 48.35
N LYS A 227 -26.24 88.75 48.77
CA LYS A 227 -25.81 88.63 50.18
C LYS A 227 -24.69 89.59 50.61
N LYS A 228 -24.37 90.61 49.81
CA LYS A 228 -23.47 91.72 50.17
C LYS A 228 -24.23 93.03 50.15
#